data_AF-A0A6J4Y245-F1
#
_entry.id   AF-A0A6J4Y245-F1
#
_cell.length_a   1.000
_cell.length_b   1.000
_cell.length_c   1.000
_cell.angle_alpha   90.00
_cell.angle_beta   90.00
_cell.angle_gamma   90.00
#
_symmetry.space_group_name_H-M   'P 1'
#
loop_
_entity.id
_entity.type
_entity.pdbx_description
1 polymer ?
#
loop_
_entity_poly.entity_id
_entity_poly.type
_entity_poly.pdbx_seq_one_letter_code
_entity_poly.pdbx_strand_id
1 'polypeptide(L)'
;MKRFKTVKANYILISLFLAFFLSSINSSAADPKTIALLPFKINSAQDLSFLKAGIFDMLTSRLSKEGRVTVLGREQVERAVQAEAASGIVNEAAARRIGTRLSADFVLFGSLTVLGENVSIDAKMVDVSGGRPTMTFFDQSQDLGAVITKINLIAADINDKIFGQPKVPATAKAPAATTAAPAAKPQQPKKSSIHDHPEKVLREDGFITQDSQGPDSMGIIRGPARGSQARFWKSASFRHLINGVALGDVDGDGQIEIMTITPHELLIYRGERGTLRKIAELKQGNNKVLIGIDAADINENGVDEIFVTSLTANRDVVNSFVVESDGKKFNKIIDDSHHYYRVADTPSRGRILLGQRPRIGKPSAGAIYELHWQNNDYVPIDPVNTPRQTNLMGLTVGDVLNNGQEIAVAYQENDHFQVIDPTGDALWSNSDRFGGSMIYASIPWEYRGQVQNKWYYPLRLVVWYNKERKESEVIAVQNHDLTASKLQEFRYFKKTHLAGFTWNGVGLGPSWKTRELTGYIQDFTVGDFDNDGQDELVGALVMKEGRVALITEAKSTIIAYELTSPSE
;
A
#
# COMPACT_ATOMS: atom_id res chain seq x y z
N MET A 1 27.40 34.12 71.67
CA MET A 1 28.13 33.78 70.42
C MET A 1 27.92 32.32 69.92
N LYS A 2 26.76 31.65 70.11
CA LYS A 2 26.57 30.25 69.62
C LYS A 2 25.66 30.07 68.38
N ARG A 3 24.73 31.00 68.07
CA ARG A 3 23.79 30.85 66.93
C ARG A 3 24.37 31.17 65.52
N PHE A 4 25.49 31.90 65.42
CA PHE A 4 26.07 32.29 64.12
C PHE A 4 26.95 31.22 63.45
N LYS A 5 27.36 30.16 64.15
CA LYS A 5 28.20 29.09 63.56
C LYS A 5 27.37 28.07 62.76
N THR A 6 26.16 27.73 63.22
CA THR A 6 25.31 26.71 62.60
C THR A 6 24.82 27.10 61.21
N VAL A 7 24.50 28.38 61.00
CA VAL A 7 24.01 28.90 59.71
C VAL A 7 25.10 28.81 58.63
N LYS A 8 26.36 29.16 58.95
CA LYS A 8 27.48 29.04 58.00
C LYS A 8 27.80 27.58 57.65
N ALA A 9 27.62 26.64 58.59
CA ALA A 9 27.80 25.22 58.32
C ALA A 9 26.79 24.68 57.29
N ASN A 10 25.50 25.06 57.39
CA ASN A 10 24.48 24.64 56.44
C ASN A 10 24.72 25.18 55.02
N TYR A 11 25.14 26.44 54.85
CA TYR A 11 25.45 26.96 53.51
C TYR A 11 26.66 26.27 52.88
N ILE A 12 27.68 25.92 53.67
CA ILE A 12 28.82 25.13 53.17
C ILE A 12 28.35 23.73 52.76
N LEU A 13 27.53 23.05 53.58
CA LEU A 13 27.01 21.72 53.25
C LEU A 13 26.15 21.72 51.97
N ILE A 14 25.27 22.73 51.81
CA ILE A 14 24.43 22.89 50.61
C ILE A 14 25.29 23.20 49.37
N SER A 15 26.32 24.04 49.49
CA SER A 15 27.25 24.31 48.38
C SER A 15 28.05 23.06 47.96
N LEU A 16 28.44 22.22 48.92
CA LEU A 16 29.14 20.96 48.66
C LEU A 16 28.21 19.93 47.98
N PHE A 17 26.95 19.85 48.43
CA PHE A 17 25.95 18.95 47.84
C PHE A 17 25.57 19.37 46.41
N LEU A 18 25.48 20.69 46.16
CA LEU A 18 25.22 21.24 44.83
C LEU A 18 26.42 21.02 43.89
N ALA A 19 27.66 21.21 44.36
CA ALA A 19 28.87 20.92 43.59
C ALA A 19 28.97 19.41 43.23
N PHE A 20 28.60 18.52 44.15
CA PHE A 20 28.58 17.08 43.89
C PHE A 20 27.51 16.67 42.86
N PHE A 21 26.34 17.33 42.87
CA PHE A 21 25.29 17.12 41.88
C PHE A 21 25.68 17.61 40.46
N LEU A 22 26.42 18.72 40.34
CA LEU A 22 26.91 19.19 39.04
C LEU A 22 28.02 18.31 38.44
N SER A 23 28.77 17.55 39.25
CA SER A 23 29.88 16.70 38.76
C SER A 23 29.46 15.34 38.19
N SER A 24 28.16 15.00 38.23
CA SER A 24 27.66 13.67 37.84
C SER A 24 27.03 13.61 36.44
N ILE A 25 27.07 14.69 35.66
CA ILE A 25 26.56 14.74 34.28
C ILE A 25 27.71 14.68 33.26
N ASN A 26 28.55 13.64 33.37
CA ASN A 26 29.39 13.20 32.25
C ASN A 26 28.69 12.05 31.55
N SER A 27 27.72 12.37 30.68
CA SER A 27 27.32 11.45 29.63
C SER A 27 28.48 11.31 28.66
N SER A 28 29.24 10.22 28.75
CA SER A 28 30.21 9.84 27.72
C SER A 28 29.46 9.58 26.41
N ALA A 29 29.30 10.63 25.60
CA ALA A 29 29.03 10.48 24.19
C ALA A 29 30.25 9.77 23.58
N ALA A 30 30.08 8.50 23.21
CA ALA A 30 31.16 7.75 22.57
C ALA A 30 31.53 8.42 21.25
N ASP A 31 32.82 8.62 21.01
CA ASP A 31 33.32 9.32 19.82
C ASP A 31 32.74 8.69 18.53
N PRO A 32 32.30 9.51 17.55
CA PRO A 32 31.68 9.00 16.33
C PRO A 32 32.60 8.04 15.57
N LYS A 33 32.08 6.85 15.23
CA LYS A 33 32.83 5.84 14.49
C LYS A 33 32.89 6.14 13.01
N THR A 34 34.08 6.05 12.43
CA THR A 34 34.35 6.42 11.04
C THR A 34 34.39 5.18 10.14
N ILE A 35 33.61 5.19 9.05
CA ILE A 35 33.55 4.08 8.08
C ILE A 35 34.09 4.55 6.72
N ALA A 36 35.08 3.85 6.16
CA ALA A 36 35.43 3.95 4.76
C ALA A 36 34.59 2.98 3.93
N LEU A 37 33.69 3.50 3.09
CA LEU A 37 32.89 2.72 2.16
C LEU A 37 33.60 2.62 0.81
N LEU A 38 34.12 1.44 0.46
CA LEU A 38 34.83 1.25 -0.80
C LEU A 38 33.82 0.99 -1.95
N PRO A 39 34.11 1.45 -3.18
CA PRO A 39 33.22 1.20 -4.31
C PRO A 39 33.08 -0.31 -4.58
N PHE A 40 31.84 -0.80 -4.57
CA PHE A 40 31.56 -2.22 -4.82
C PHE A 40 32.01 -2.62 -6.23
N LYS A 41 32.60 -3.81 -6.36
CA LYS A 41 32.94 -4.41 -7.65
C LYS A 41 31.66 -5.00 -8.26
N ILE A 42 31.33 -4.63 -9.49
CA ILE A 42 30.20 -5.23 -10.21
C ILE A 42 30.74 -6.23 -11.24
N ASN A 43 30.33 -7.49 -11.13
CA ASN A 43 30.60 -8.53 -12.11
C ASN A 43 29.29 -8.78 -12.89
N SER A 44 29.19 -8.30 -14.12
CA SER A 44 27.99 -8.40 -14.95
C SER A 44 28.37 -8.45 -16.43
N ALA A 45 27.52 -9.06 -17.26
CA ALA A 45 27.64 -9.00 -18.72
C ALA A 45 27.09 -7.68 -19.32
N GLN A 46 26.35 -6.90 -18.52
CA GLN A 46 25.76 -5.61 -18.91
C GLN A 46 26.44 -4.46 -18.15
N ASP A 47 26.48 -3.26 -18.73
CA ASP A 47 26.95 -2.06 -18.02
C ASP A 47 25.95 -1.65 -16.93
N LEU A 48 26.40 -1.76 -15.68
CA LEU A 48 25.65 -1.43 -14.48
C LEU A 48 26.36 -0.33 -13.67
N SER A 49 27.14 0.53 -14.33
CA SER A 49 27.90 1.62 -13.68
C SER A 49 27.02 2.55 -12.83
N PHE A 50 25.74 2.70 -13.17
CA PHE A 50 24.75 3.44 -12.38
C PHE A 50 24.47 2.80 -11.00
N LEU A 51 24.44 1.47 -10.91
CA LEU A 51 24.27 0.77 -9.63
C LEU A 51 25.45 1.04 -8.69
N LYS A 52 26.67 1.19 -9.22
CA LYS A 52 27.86 1.46 -8.40
C LYS A 52 27.74 2.77 -7.61
N ALA A 53 27.15 3.80 -8.20
CA ALA A 53 26.82 5.05 -7.52
C ALA A 53 25.67 4.86 -6.52
N GLY A 54 24.54 4.28 -6.97
CA GLY A 54 23.38 4.07 -6.09
C GLY A 54 23.66 3.21 -4.86
N ILE A 55 24.46 2.15 -4.99
CA ILE A 55 24.93 1.32 -3.85
C ILE A 55 25.70 2.17 -2.84
N PHE A 56 26.60 3.03 -3.32
CA PHE A 56 27.41 3.91 -2.48
C PHE A 56 26.51 4.87 -1.69
N ASP A 57 25.57 5.54 -2.37
CA ASP A 57 24.70 6.55 -1.76
C ASP A 57 23.74 5.92 -0.74
N MET A 58 23.15 4.76 -1.06
CA MET A 58 22.28 4.01 -0.15
C MET A 58 23.01 3.50 1.10
N LEU A 59 24.20 2.94 0.95
CA LEU A 59 25.00 2.47 2.10
C LEU A 59 25.49 3.66 2.93
N THR A 60 25.91 4.75 2.30
CA THR A 60 26.28 6.00 2.99
C THR A 60 25.13 6.52 3.85
N SER A 61 23.92 6.63 3.28
CA SER A 61 22.73 7.07 3.99
C SER A 61 22.34 6.17 5.16
N ARG A 62 22.43 4.84 5.01
CA ARG A 62 21.98 3.86 6.02
C ARG A 62 23.00 3.58 7.13
N LEU A 63 24.28 3.81 6.87
CA LEU A 63 25.34 3.63 7.85
C LEU A 63 25.66 4.93 8.60
N SER A 64 25.46 6.10 7.98
CA SER A 64 25.64 7.38 8.65
C SER A 64 24.59 7.60 9.75
N LYS A 65 25.02 8.11 10.90
CA LYS A 65 24.14 8.51 11.99
C LYS A 65 24.74 9.70 12.73
N GLU A 66 24.02 10.81 12.77
CA GLU A 66 24.46 12.06 13.39
C GLU A 66 24.99 11.83 14.82
N GLY A 67 26.19 12.35 15.08
CA GLY A 67 26.88 12.20 16.38
C GLY A 67 27.30 10.77 16.76
N ARG A 68 27.21 9.76 15.86
CA ARG A 68 27.57 8.36 16.19
C ARG A 68 28.34 7.61 15.11
N VAL A 69 28.02 7.80 13.84
CA VAL A 69 28.68 7.12 12.72
C VAL A 69 28.84 8.07 11.54
N THR A 70 30.07 8.23 11.06
CA THR A 70 30.43 9.09 9.93
C THR A 70 30.97 8.22 8.80
N VAL A 71 30.34 8.27 7.63
CA VAL A 71 30.85 7.62 6.41
C VAL A 71 31.74 8.62 5.66
N LEU A 72 32.94 8.18 5.25
CA LEU A 72 33.90 9.05 4.55
C LEU A 72 33.45 9.38 3.12
N GLY A 73 33.79 10.59 2.68
CA GLY A 73 33.42 11.12 1.38
C GLY A 73 34.01 10.31 0.22
N ARG A 74 33.17 10.05 -0.79
CA ARG A 74 33.48 9.20 -1.96
C ARG A 74 34.83 9.49 -2.60
N GLU A 75 35.10 10.76 -2.90
CA GLU A 75 36.34 11.19 -3.57
C GLU A 75 37.60 10.86 -2.75
N GLN A 76 37.55 11.02 -1.43
CA GLN A 76 38.66 10.70 -0.54
C GLN A 76 38.96 9.19 -0.55
N VAL A 77 37.90 8.37 -0.50
CA VAL A 77 38.02 6.90 -0.54
C VAL A 77 38.52 6.42 -1.90
N GLU A 78 37.97 6.95 -3.01
CA GLU A 78 38.37 6.57 -4.37
C GLU A 78 39.86 6.85 -4.63
N ARG A 79 40.38 8.02 -4.19
CA ARG A 79 41.82 8.34 -4.26
C ARG A 79 42.68 7.37 -3.44
N ALA A 80 42.25 7.00 -2.23
CA ALA A 80 42.97 6.06 -1.38
C ALA A 80 42.97 4.62 -1.94
N VAL A 81 41.87 4.18 -2.57
CA VAL A 81 41.77 2.90 -3.28
C VAL A 81 42.71 2.87 -4.48
N GLN A 82 42.74 3.92 -5.31
CA GLN A 82 43.64 4.00 -6.47
C GLN A 82 45.12 3.90 -6.07
N ALA A 83 45.49 4.46 -4.92
CA ALA A 83 46.86 4.41 -4.41
C ALA A 83 47.29 3.05 -3.80
N GLU A 84 46.35 2.20 -3.37
CA GLU A 84 46.65 0.86 -2.80
C GLU A 84 46.38 -0.31 -3.76
N ALA A 85 45.40 -0.18 -4.65
CA ALA A 85 44.79 -1.31 -5.36
C ALA A 85 44.93 -1.19 -6.89
N ALA A 86 46.16 -1.02 -7.37
CA ALA A 86 46.49 -0.96 -8.81
C ALA A 86 46.02 -2.17 -9.63
N SER A 87 45.70 -3.31 -8.98
CA SER A 87 45.15 -4.53 -9.60
C SER A 87 43.62 -4.64 -9.58
N GLY A 88 42.90 -3.67 -9.02
CA GLY A 88 41.43 -3.67 -8.96
C GLY A 88 40.79 -4.74 -8.06
N ILE A 89 41.58 -5.49 -7.29
CA ILE A 89 41.10 -6.49 -6.33
C ILE A 89 41.42 -6.03 -4.91
N VAL A 90 40.38 -5.66 -4.15
CA VAL A 90 40.51 -5.33 -2.74
C VAL A 90 40.32 -6.60 -1.91
N ASN A 91 41.35 -6.97 -1.14
CA ASN A 91 41.29 -8.01 -0.13
C ASN A 91 41.37 -7.41 1.28
N GLU A 92 41.20 -8.22 2.34
CA GLU A 92 41.15 -7.72 3.72
C GLU A 92 42.43 -7.00 4.16
N ALA A 93 43.59 -7.41 3.66
CA ALA A 93 44.87 -6.73 3.94
C ALA A 93 44.96 -5.35 3.27
N ALA A 94 44.48 -5.23 2.03
CA ALA A 94 44.35 -3.95 1.33
C ALA A 94 43.32 -3.04 2.00
N ALA A 95 42.15 -3.59 2.38
CA ALA A 95 41.11 -2.87 3.12
C ALA A 95 41.66 -2.26 4.42
N ARG A 96 42.43 -3.01 5.22
CA ARG A 96 43.09 -2.48 6.42
C ARG A 96 43.99 -1.29 6.10
N ARG A 97 44.89 -1.41 5.11
CA ARG A 97 45.81 -0.31 4.73
C ARG A 97 45.08 0.93 4.23
N ILE A 98 44.01 0.76 3.44
CA ILE A 98 43.14 1.86 2.98
C ILE A 98 42.48 2.54 4.19
N GLY A 99 41.93 1.76 5.13
CA GLY A 99 41.35 2.27 6.37
C GLY A 99 42.35 3.03 7.25
N THR A 100 43.56 2.50 7.43
CA THR A 100 44.64 3.20 8.17
C THR A 100 45.03 4.51 7.51
N ARG A 101 45.16 4.57 6.18
CA ARG A 101 45.46 5.81 5.44
C ARG A 101 44.34 6.86 5.57
N LEU A 102 43.10 6.40 5.67
CA LEU A 102 41.91 7.24 5.78
C LEU A 102 41.52 7.58 7.23
N SER A 103 42.27 7.08 8.22
CA SER A 103 41.93 7.18 9.66
C SER A 103 40.52 6.68 10.00
N ALA A 104 40.03 5.66 9.28
CA ALA A 104 38.74 5.04 9.55
C ALA A 104 38.83 3.94 10.62
N ASP A 105 37.81 3.79 11.45
CA ASP A 105 37.67 2.65 12.37
C ASP A 105 37.33 1.35 11.61
N PHE A 106 36.47 1.47 10.59
CA PHE A 106 35.92 0.34 9.85
C PHE A 106 35.99 0.56 8.34
N VAL A 107 36.10 -0.53 7.59
CA VAL A 107 36.17 -0.54 6.12
C VAL A 107 35.17 -1.54 5.56
N LEU A 108 34.21 -1.05 4.78
CA LEU A 108 33.21 -1.87 4.08
C LEU A 108 33.58 -1.99 2.60
N PHE A 109 33.76 -3.21 2.11
CA PHE A 109 33.99 -3.49 0.70
C PHE A 109 33.24 -4.76 0.26
N GLY A 110 33.01 -4.92 -1.04
CA GLY A 110 32.22 -6.05 -1.53
C GLY A 110 32.12 -6.13 -3.05
N SER A 111 31.37 -7.13 -3.50
CA SER A 111 31.01 -7.32 -4.89
C SER A 111 29.54 -7.64 -5.08
N LEU A 112 28.99 -7.20 -6.21
CA LEU A 112 27.69 -7.62 -6.73
C LEU A 112 27.93 -8.41 -8.01
N THR A 113 27.34 -9.59 -8.13
CA THR A 113 27.51 -10.48 -9.29
C THR A 113 26.15 -10.77 -9.92
N VAL A 114 26.00 -10.49 -11.21
CA VAL A 114 24.79 -10.77 -12.01
C VAL A 114 25.09 -11.90 -12.99
N LEU A 115 24.31 -12.99 -12.92
CA LEU A 115 24.43 -14.15 -13.78
C LEU A 115 23.03 -14.61 -14.25
N GLY A 116 22.66 -14.20 -15.46
CA GLY A 116 21.29 -14.38 -15.96
C GLY A 116 20.31 -13.56 -15.11
N GLU A 117 19.28 -14.23 -14.59
CA GLU A 117 18.30 -13.64 -13.68
C GLU A 117 18.78 -13.58 -12.21
N ASN A 118 19.84 -14.32 -11.86
CA ASN A 118 20.35 -14.35 -10.49
C ASN A 118 21.30 -13.18 -10.20
N VAL A 119 21.14 -12.57 -9.04
CA VAL A 119 22.07 -11.58 -8.49
C VAL A 119 22.51 -11.98 -7.09
N SER A 120 23.82 -12.01 -6.84
CA SER A 120 24.40 -12.17 -5.50
C SER A 120 25.10 -10.88 -5.04
N ILE A 121 25.13 -10.68 -3.73
CA ILE A 121 25.84 -9.58 -3.08
C ILE A 121 26.69 -10.17 -1.96
N ASP A 122 27.99 -9.89 -2.05
CA ASP A 122 29.01 -10.29 -1.09
C ASP A 122 29.61 -9.02 -0.48
N ALA A 123 29.53 -8.84 0.84
CA ALA A 123 30.09 -7.69 1.54
C ALA A 123 30.92 -8.12 2.76
N LYS A 124 32.01 -7.39 3.02
CA LYS A 124 32.92 -7.61 4.14
C LYS A 124 33.15 -6.32 4.91
N MET A 125 32.94 -6.36 6.22
CA MET A 125 33.27 -5.27 7.14
C MET A 125 34.54 -5.63 7.92
N VAL A 126 35.57 -4.81 7.80
CA VAL A 126 36.87 -4.99 8.44
C VAL A 126 37.09 -3.89 9.48
N ASP A 127 37.34 -4.29 10.72
CA ASP A 127 37.85 -3.42 11.79
C ASP A 127 39.34 -3.14 11.53
N VAL A 128 39.71 -1.86 11.34
CA VAL A 128 41.08 -1.43 11.01
C VAL A 128 42.05 -1.70 12.16
N SER A 129 41.60 -1.62 13.41
CA SER A 129 42.43 -1.88 14.60
C SER A 129 42.84 -3.35 14.73
N GLY A 130 42.08 -4.27 14.13
CA GLY A 130 42.26 -5.71 14.28
C GLY A 130 41.69 -6.29 15.58
N GLY A 131 41.01 -5.48 16.40
CA GLY A 131 40.34 -5.95 17.63
C GLY A 131 39.16 -6.89 17.38
N ARG A 132 38.52 -6.82 16.20
CA ARG A 132 37.41 -7.68 15.78
C ARG A 132 37.75 -8.52 14.54
N PRO A 133 37.22 -9.75 14.43
CA PRO A 133 37.29 -10.54 13.20
C PRO A 133 36.52 -9.86 12.07
N THR A 134 36.96 -10.08 10.82
CA THR A 134 36.26 -9.60 9.63
C THR A 134 34.85 -10.22 9.57
N MET A 135 33.82 -9.37 9.48
CA MET A 135 32.44 -9.84 9.35
C MET A 135 32.06 -9.95 7.87
N THR A 136 31.40 -11.05 7.52
CA THR A 136 30.92 -11.33 6.15
C THR A 136 29.40 -11.28 6.10
N PHE A 137 28.88 -10.72 5.01
CA PHE A 137 27.46 -10.55 4.73
C PHE A 137 27.22 -11.03 3.30
N PHE A 138 26.27 -11.94 3.12
CA PHE A 138 25.94 -12.53 1.83
C PHE A 138 24.43 -12.60 1.64
N ASP A 139 23.95 -12.25 0.45
CA ASP A 139 22.57 -12.46 0.06
C ASP A 139 22.45 -12.67 -1.47
N GLN A 140 21.38 -13.34 -1.90
CA GLN A 140 21.10 -13.60 -3.32
C GLN A 140 19.61 -13.47 -3.67
N SER A 141 19.31 -13.22 -4.94
CA SER A 141 17.95 -13.08 -5.46
C SER A 141 17.85 -13.43 -6.95
N GLN A 142 16.64 -13.66 -7.43
CA GLN A 142 16.27 -13.85 -8.85
C GLN A 142 15.70 -12.56 -9.48
N ASP A 143 15.82 -11.42 -8.80
CA ASP A 143 15.30 -10.13 -9.24
C ASP A 143 16.35 -9.03 -9.00
N LEU A 144 16.74 -8.34 -10.07
CA LEU A 144 17.64 -7.19 -10.01
C LEU A 144 17.04 -6.02 -9.21
N GLY A 145 15.71 -5.90 -9.14
CA GLY A 145 15.03 -4.93 -8.27
C GLY A 145 15.17 -5.26 -6.78
N ALA A 146 15.25 -6.54 -6.42
CA ALA A 146 15.42 -6.99 -5.04
C ALA A 146 16.82 -6.72 -4.47
N VAL A 147 17.82 -6.41 -5.32
CA VAL A 147 19.18 -6.00 -4.93
C VAL A 147 19.15 -4.83 -3.95
N ILE A 148 18.34 -3.81 -4.23
CA ILE A 148 18.18 -2.63 -3.37
C ILE A 148 17.72 -3.09 -1.97
N THR A 149 16.74 -3.97 -1.91
CA THR A 149 16.25 -4.56 -0.64
C THR A 149 17.34 -5.36 0.07
N LYS A 150 18.17 -6.13 -0.65
CA LYS A 150 19.27 -6.91 -0.04
C LYS A 150 20.36 -6.00 0.53
N ILE A 151 20.72 -4.92 -0.16
CA ILE A 151 21.65 -3.89 0.35
C ILE A 151 21.09 -3.26 1.64
N ASN A 152 19.79 -2.99 1.69
CA ASN A 152 19.14 -2.45 2.89
C ASN A 152 19.22 -3.42 4.09
N LEU A 153 19.04 -4.72 3.85
CA LEU A 153 19.16 -5.77 4.86
C LEU A 153 20.61 -5.94 5.34
N ILE A 154 21.59 -5.91 4.42
CA ILE A 154 23.02 -5.94 4.75
C ILE A 154 23.41 -4.73 5.61
N ALA A 155 22.95 -3.52 5.25
CA ALA A 155 23.19 -2.32 6.07
C ALA A 155 22.57 -2.41 7.47
N ALA A 156 21.38 -3.00 7.59
CA ALA A 156 20.73 -3.23 8.88
C ALA A 156 21.49 -4.25 9.75
N ASP A 157 21.94 -5.36 9.15
CA ASP A 157 22.70 -6.41 9.84
C ASP A 157 24.12 -5.93 10.25
N ILE A 158 24.74 -5.05 9.44
CA ILE A 158 25.95 -4.32 9.83
C ILE A 158 25.68 -3.44 11.05
N ASN A 159 24.57 -2.68 11.05
CA ASN A 159 24.24 -1.77 12.16
C ASN A 159 23.91 -2.51 13.48
N ASP A 160 23.25 -3.66 13.41
CA ASP A 160 23.00 -4.56 14.54
C ASP A 160 24.34 -5.11 15.10
N LYS A 161 25.13 -5.80 14.26
CA LYS A 161 26.34 -6.52 14.68
C LYS A 161 27.53 -5.63 15.04
N ILE A 162 27.70 -4.47 14.41
CA ILE A 162 28.86 -3.59 14.66
C ILE A 162 28.56 -2.53 15.73
N PHE A 163 27.37 -1.92 15.68
CA PHE A 163 26.98 -0.77 16.51
C PHE A 163 25.91 -1.08 17.56
N GLY A 164 25.56 -2.35 17.76
CA GLY A 164 24.77 -2.83 18.91
C GLY A 164 23.39 -2.22 19.01
N GLN A 165 22.73 -1.94 17.88
CA GLN A 165 21.37 -1.38 17.86
C GLN A 165 20.34 -2.51 17.97
N PRO A 166 19.48 -2.55 19.00
CA PRO A 166 18.56 -3.66 19.20
C PRO A 166 17.52 -3.74 18.08
N LYS A 167 17.26 -4.96 17.59
CA LYS A 167 16.03 -5.28 16.85
C LYS A 167 14.82 -4.83 17.66
N VAL A 168 13.87 -4.14 17.02
CA VAL A 168 12.50 -4.04 17.55
C VAL A 168 11.95 -5.48 17.60
N PRO A 169 11.62 -6.05 18.78
CA PRO A 169 11.28 -7.46 18.84
C PRO A 169 9.96 -7.75 18.12
N ALA A 170 9.95 -8.81 17.31
CA ALA A 170 8.70 -9.45 16.95
C ALA A 170 8.17 -10.18 18.19
N THR A 171 6.94 -9.87 18.60
CA THR A 171 6.27 -10.53 19.71
C THR A 171 6.02 -12.00 19.39
N ALA A 172 6.45 -12.90 20.28
CA ALA A 172 6.17 -14.31 20.17
C ALA A 172 5.69 -14.86 21.52
N LYS A 173 4.46 -15.41 21.54
CA LYS A 173 4.15 -16.73 22.14
C LYS A 173 2.67 -17.09 21.97
N ALA A 174 2.44 -18.24 21.34
CA ALA A 174 1.41 -19.20 21.69
C ALA A 174 2.06 -20.61 21.63
N PRO A 175 1.59 -21.63 22.38
CA PRO A 175 2.46 -22.73 22.79
C PRO A 175 2.60 -23.86 21.75
N ALA A 176 3.75 -24.52 21.77
CA ALA A 176 3.96 -25.77 21.03
C ALA A 176 3.44 -26.98 21.82
N ALA A 177 2.74 -27.89 21.14
CA ALA A 177 2.45 -29.24 21.64
C ALA A 177 3.47 -30.24 21.05
N THR A 178 3.94 -31.16 21.88
CA THR A 178 4.95 -32.17 21.55
C THR A 178 4.36 -33.46 20.97
N THR A 179 5.01 -34.05 19.96
CA THR A 179 5.23 -35.50 19.82
C THR A 179 6.32 -35.83 18.80
N ALA A 180 6.96 -36.99 18.94
CA ALA A 180 7.99 -37.57 18.06
C ALA A 180 7.94 -39.11 18.19
N ALA A 181 8.51 -39.96 17.33
CA ALA A 181 9.39 -39.83 16.16
C ALA A 181 9.08 -41.04 15.21
N PRO A 182 9.97 -41.58 14.34
CA PRO A 182 11.22 -41.11 13.72
C PRO A 182 11.23 -41.29 12.17
N ALA A 183 12.40 -41.11 11.54
CA ALA A 183 12.62 -40.97 10.09
C ALA A 183 12.58 -42.26 9.22
N ALA A 184 12.36 -42.07 7.91
CA ALA A 184 12.73 -43.00 6.83
C ALA A 184 13.43 -42.24 5.67
N LYS A 185 14.19 -42.97 4.83
CA LYS A 185 15.19 -42.44 3.87
C LYS A 185 14.59 -41.80 2.59
N PRO A 186 15.31 -40.88 1.92
CA PRO A 186 14.84 -40.24 0.69
C PRO A 186 15.03 -41.13 -0.56
N GLN A 187 14.04 -41.12 -1.46
CA GLN A 187 14.15 -41.62 -2.84
C GLN A 187 14.11 -40.46 -3.84
N GLN A 188 14.93 -40.55 -4.88
CA GLN A 188 15.05 -39.54 -5.93
C GLN A 188 13.84 -39.54 -6.88
N PRO A 189 13.28 -38.37 -7.24
CA PRO A 189 12.46 -38.24 -8.45
C PRO A 189 13.31 -38.45 -9.71
N LYS A 190 12.78 -39.23 -10.66
CA LYS A 190 13.37 -39.37 -12.00
C LYS A 190 13.28 -38.05 -12.75
N LYS A 191 14.28 -37.77 -13.61
CA LYS A 191 14.19 -36.73 -14.63
C LYS A 191 13.12 -37.09 -15.66
N SER A 192 12.23 -36.17 -15.99
CA SER A 192 11.57 -36.08 -17.30
C SER A 192 11.98 -34.76 -17.97
N SER A 193 11.79 -34.69 -19.28
CA SER A 193 12.47 -33.75 -20.18
C SER A 193 11.95 -32.31 -20.11
N ILE A 194 12.90 -31.38 -20.22
CA ILE A 194 12.67 -29.99 -20.65
C ILE A 194 12.15 -30.02 -22.10
N HIS A 195 11.28 -29.07 -22.44
CA HIS A 195 10.51 -28.92 -23.69
C HIS A 195 9.16 -29.65 -23.73
N ASP A 196 8.17 -29.09 -23.05
CA ASP A 196 6.79 -29.02 -23.53
C ASP A 196 6.10 -27.76 -22.97
N HIS A 197 5.19 -27.15 -23.75
CA HIS A 197 4.57 -25.86 -23.40
C HIS A 197 3.36 -26.01 -22.46
N PRO A 198 3.17 -25.11 -21.48
CA PRO A 198 2.23 -25.33 -20.35
C PRO A 198 0.73 -25.29 -20.68
N GLU A 199 0.32 -25.01 -21.93
CA GLU A 199 -1.10 -24.94 -22.30
C GLU A 199 -1.75 -26.30 -22.64
N LYS A 200 -0.97 -27.37 -22.86
CA LYS A 200 -1.54 -28.69 -23.17
C LYS A 200 -1.93 -29.51 -21.94
N VAL A 201 -1.26 -29.30 -20.81
CA VAL A 201 -1.53 -30.05 -19.56
C VAL A 201 -2.90 -29.67 -18.94
N LEU A 202 -3.48 -28.54 -19.36
CA LEU A 202 -4.80 -28.06 -18.91
C LEU A 202 -5.99 -28.64 -19.69
N ARG A 203 -5.78 -29.56 -20.65
CA ARG A 203 -6.85 -30.13 -21.50
C ARG A 203 -7.19 -31.60 -21.25
N GLU A 204 -6.42 -32.34 -20.45
CA GLU A 204 -6.61 -33.79 -20.28
C GLU A 204 -7.24 -34.22 -18.95
N ASP A 205 -7.28 -33.35 -17.93
CA ASP A 205 -8.10 -33.58 -16.73
C ASP A 205 -9.55 -33.13 -16.98
N GLY A 206 -10.37 -34.08 -17.46
CA GLY A 206 -11.71 -33.82 -17.98
C GLY A 206 -12.70 -33.19 -16.99
N PHE A 207 -12.99 -31.90 -17.20
CA PHE A 207 -14.09 -31.17 -16.56
C PHE A 207 -14.86 -30.32 -17.58
N ILE A 208 -15.66 -30.97 -18.43
CA ILE A 208 -16.85 -30.36 -19.04
C ILE A 208 -18.01 -31.34 -18.86
N THR A 209 -18.75 -31.17 -17.76
CA THR A 209 -20.15 -31.60 -17.70
C THR A 209 -20.99 -30.43 -18.17
N GLN A 210 -21.52 -30.56 -19.38
CA GLN A 210 -22.44 -29.61 -20.00
C GLN A 210 -23.80 -29.71 -19.29
N ASP A 211 -24.10 -28.78 -18.40
CA ASP A 211 -25.46 -28.52 -17.93
C ASP A 211 -25.76 -27.01 -18.00
N SER A 212 -26.96 -26.69 -18.46
CA SER A 212 -27.28 -25.44 -19.14
C SER A 212 -27.98 -24.43 -18.22
N GLN A 213 -27.55 -23.16 -18.19
CA GLN A 213 -28.40 -21.98 -17.97
C GLN A 213 -27.81 -20.74 -18.69
N GLY A 214 -28.65 -19.91 -19.30
CA GLY A 214 -28.36 -18.54 -19.77
C GLY A 214 -27.45 -18.38 -21.02
N PRO A 215 -27.86 -17.64 -22.07
CA PRO A 215 -26.97 -17.27 -23.16
C PRO A 215 -25.93 -16.19 -22.83
N ASP A 216 -26.14 -15.38 -21.77
CA ASP A 216 -25.46 -14.09 -21.59
C ASP A 216 -24.67 -13.90 -20.28
N SER A 217 -24.86 -14.71 -19.24
CA SER A 217 -24.20 -14.56 -17.93
C SER A 217 -22.67 -14.71 -17.95
N MET A 218 -21.95 -14.05 -17.03
CA MET A 218 -20.46 -14.03 -17.00
C MET A 218 -19.81 -15.25 -16.35
N GLY A 219 -20.51 -16.39 -16.28
CA GLY A 219 -19.90 -17.68 -15.98
C GLY A 219 -19.30 -17.80 -14.58
N ILE A 220 -19.93 -17.17 -13.58
CA ILE A 220 -19.60 -17.38 -12.16
C ILE A 220 -20.02 -18.81 -11.77
N ILE A 221 -19.06 -19.74 -11.72
CA ILE A 221 -19.37 -21.18 -11.63
C ILE A 221 -19.81 -21.60 -10.22
N ARG A 222 -21.10 -21.45 -9.92
CA ARG A 222 -21.79 -22.15 -8.83
C ARG A 222 -21.63 -23.67 -9.01
N GLY A 223 -21.19 -24.37 -7.97
CA GLY A 223 -20.96 -25.82 -8.04
C GLY A 223 -21.03 -26.49 -6.65
N PRO A 224 -21.41 -27.77 -6.58
CA PRO A 224 -21.80 -28.40 -5.31
C PRO A 224 -20.64 -28.49 -4.31
N ALA A 225 -20.97 -28.26 -3.03
CA ALA A 225 -20.03 -28.12 -1.94
C ALA A 225 -19.30 -29.44 -1.57
N ARG A 226 -18.23 -29.76 -2.31
CA ARG A 226 -17.19 -30.72 -1.90
C ARG A 226 -15.80 -30.19 -2.26
N GLY A 227 -15.12 -29.62 -1.26
CA GLY A 227 -13.77 -29.05 -1.39
C GLY A 227 -13.79 -27.52 -1.41
N SER A 228 -13.06 -26.91 -0.48
CA SER A 228 -13.08 -25.48 -0.18
C SER A 228 -12.38 -24.58 -1.21
N GLN A 229 -12.96 -24.49 -2.41
CA GLN A 229 -12.58 -23.45 -3.39
C GLN A 229 -13.76 -22.53 -3.69
N ALA A 230 -13.86 -21.42 -2.97
CA ALA A 230 -14.60 -20.24 -3.47
C ALA A 230 -14.02 -19.88 -4.85
N ARG A 231 -14.83 -19.97 -5.91
CA ARG A 231 -14.43 -19.61 -7.27
C ARG A 231 -14.84 -18.15 -7.47
N PHE A 232 -13.85 -17.29 -7.68
CA PHE A 232 -14.10 -15.90 -8.03
C PHE A 232 -13.87 -15.73 -9.53
N TRP A 233 -14.72 -14.96 -10.19
CA TRP A 233 -14.49 -14.61 -11.59
C TRP A 233 -13.31 -13.64 -11.69
N LYS A 234 -12.54 -13.74 -12.77
CA LYS A 234 -11.36 -12.89 -13.00
C LYS A 234 -11.23 -12.51 -14.46
N SER A 235 -11.05 -11.22 -14.71
CA SER A 235 -10.83 -10.68 -16.05
C SER A 235 -9.52 -11.14 -16.70
N ALA A 236 -9.41 -10.91 -18.01
CA ALA A 236 -8.10 -10.80 -18.64
C ALA A 236 -7.24 -9.74 -17.93
N SER A 237 -5.91 -9.89 -17.97
CA SER A 237 -5.01 -8.93 -17.32
C SER A 237 -4.81 -7.67 -18.16
N PHE A 238 -5.03 -6.51 -17.56
CA PHE A 238 -4.76 -5.20 -18.14
C PHE A 238 -3.28 -4.82 -17.97
N ARG A 239 -2.71 -4.12 -18.95
CA ARG A 239 -1.31 -3.63 -18.95
C ARG A 239 -1.15 -2.21 -18.37
N HIS A 240 -2.15 -1.74 -17.63
CA HIS A 240 -2.18 -0.43 -16.99
C HIS A 240 -2.62 -0.56 -15.52
N LEU A 241 -2.46 0.51 -14.74
CA LEU A 241 -3.05 0.64 -13.42
C LEU A 241 -4.54 0.91 -13.53
N ILE A 242 -5.34 0.27 -12.69
CA ILE A 242 -6.73 0.63 -12.44
C ILE A 242 -6.76 1.31 -11.06
N ASN A 243 -7.15 2.59 -11.04
CA ASN A 243 -7.23 3.42 -9.85
C ASN A 243 -8.60 3.33 -9.15
N GLY A 244 -9.64 2.90 -9.86
CA GLY A 244 -11.01 2.89 -9.38
C GLY A 244 -11.92 1.99 -10.22
N VAL A 245 -13.00 1.50 -9.60
CA VAL A 245 -14.04 0.68 -10.23
C VAL A 245 -15.43 1.09 -9.72
N ALA A 246 -16.41 1.11 -10.63
CA ALA A 246 -17.82 1.37 -10.34
C ALA A 246 -18.70 0.48 -11.24
N LEU A 247 -19.97 0.33 -10.83
CA LEU A 247 -21.03 -0.39 -11.54
C LEU A 247 -22.24 0.54 -11.66
N GLY A 248 -22.97 0.50 -12.78
CA GLY A 248 -24.20 1.27 -12.99
C GLY A 248 -24.76 1.13 -14.41
N ASP A 249 -26.05 1.45 -14.59
CA ASP A 249 -26.71 1.52 -15.92
C ASP A 249 -26.46 2.90 -16.52
N VAL A 250 -25.35 3.02 -17.26
CA VAL A 250 -24.84 4.33 -17.72
C VAL A 250 -25.18 4.63 -19.16
N ASP A 251 -25.85 3.72 -19.88
CA ASP A 251 -26.45 4.00 -21.19
C ASP A 251 -27.99 3.91 -21.23
N GLY A 252 -28.64 3.55 -20.11
CA GLY A 252 -30.08 3.61 -19.91
C GLY A 252 -30.83 2.44 -20.55
N ASP A 253 -30.17 1.29 -20.74
CA ASP A 253 -30.76 0.11 -21.36
C ASP A 253 -31.23 -0.98 -20.37
N GLY A 254 -31.03 -0.74 -19.07
CA GLY A 254 -31.43 -1.62 -17.98
C GLY A 254 -30.37 -2.65 -17.60
N GLN A 255 -29.20 -2.65 -18.24
CA GLN A 255 -28.06 -3.49 -17.88
C GLN A 255 -26.98 -2.69 -17.15
N ILE A 256 -26.23 -3.37 -16.29
CA ILE A 256 -25.13 -2.79 -15.53
C ILE A 256 -23.82 -2.84 -16.32
N GLU A 257 -23.23 -1.67 -16.57
CA GLU A 257 -21.87 -1.51 -17.07
C GLU A 257 -20.83 -1.60 -15.96
N ILE A 258 -19.63 -2.05 -16.36
CA ILE A 258 -18.43 -2.01 -15.55
C ILE A 258 -17.59 -0.81 -15.96
N MET A 259 -17.43 0.15 -15.07
CA MET A 259 -16.55 1.31 -15.28
C MET A 259 -15.24 1.12 -14.53
N THR A 260 -14.13 1.51 -15.17
CA THR A 260 -12.82 1.57 -14.52
C THR A 260 -12.11 2.86 -14.91
N ILE A 261 -11.28 3.37 -14.01
CA ILE A 261 -10.41 4.50 -14.30
C ILE A 261 -8.93 4.09 -14.27
N THR A 262 -8.18 4.48 -15.29
CA THR A 262 -6.71 4.54 -15.22
C THR A 262 -6.30 5.90 -14.64
N PRO A 263 -5.01 6.20 -14.44
CA PRO A 263 -4.59 7.55 -14.04
C PRO A 263 -5.06 8.68 -14.95
N HIS A 264 -5.39 8.41 -16.23
CA HIS A 264 -5.75 9.44 -17.23
C HIS A 264 -6.94 9.08 -18.12
N GLU A 265 -7.60 7.93 -17.95
CA GLU A 265 -8.65 7.46 -18.88
C GLU A 265 -9.81 6.84 -18.09
N LEU A 266 -11.05 7.20 -18.46
CA LEU A 266 -12.25 6.47 -18.07
C LEU A 266 -12.54 5.41 -19.16
N LEU A 267 -12.73 4.17 -18.74
CA LEU A 267 -12.98 3.02 -19.61
C LEU A 267 -14.29 2.34 -19.16
N ILE A 268 -15.24 2.21 -20.08
CA ILE A 268 -16.57 1.64 -19.82
C ILE A 268 -16.69 0.33 -20.60
N TYR A 269 -17.14 -0.74 -19.93
CA TYR A 269 -17.24 -2.09 -20.45
C TYR A 269 -18.63 -2.67 -20.21
N ARG A 270 -19.12 -3.46 -21.18
CA ARG A 270 -20.24 -4.38 -20.97
C ARG A 270 -19.71 -5.80 -20.75
N GLY A 271 -20.32 -6.54 -19.83
CA GLY A 271 -20.06 -7.97 -19.64
C GLY A 271 -20.70 -8.77 -20.76
N GLU A 272 -19.92 -9.56 -21.48
CA GLU A 272 -20.42 -10.41 -22.57
C GLU A 272 -19.68 -11.76 -22.55
N ARG A 273 -20.43 -12.86 -22.33
CA ARG A 273 -19.94 -14.25 -22.46
C ARG A 273 -18.65 -14.52 -21.66
N GLY A 274 -18.59 -14.02 -20.43
CA GLY A 274 -17.42 -14.15 -19.54
C GLY A 274 -16.25 -13.20 -19.87
N THR A 275 -16.44 -12.23 -20.76
CA THR A 275 -15.42 -11.24 -21.16
C THR A 275 -15.91 -9.80 -21.00
N LEU A 276 -15.00 -8.84 -20.86
CA LEU A 276 -15.34 -7.41 -20.77
C LEU A 276 -15.13 -6.76 -22.15
N ARG A 277 -16.21 -6.45 -22.88
CA ARG A 277 -16.15 -5.69 -24.12
C ARG A 277 -16.17 -4.21 -23.81
N LYS A 278 -15.09 -3.49 -24.15
CA LYS A 278 -15.05 -2.02 -23.98
C LYS A 278 -16.05 -1.37 -24.94
N ILE A 279 -16.98 -0.59 -24.42
CA ILE A 279 -18.00 0.13 -25.18
C ILE A 279 -17.66 1.61 -25.35
N ALA A 280 -16.99 2.23 -24.38
CA ALA A 280 -16.56 3.62 -24.45
C ALA A 280 -15.21 3.88 -23.75
N GLU A 281 -14.59 5.00 -24.12
CA GLU A 281 -13.30 5.46 -23.60
C GLU A 281 -13.23 6.99 -23.64
N LEU A 282 -12.99 7.61 -22.48
CA LEU A 282 -12.84 9.06 -22.35
C LEU A 282 -11.44 9.36 -21.81
N LYS A 283 -10.52 9.71 -22.71
CA LYS A 283 -9.16 10.12 -22.36
C LYS A 283 -9.17 11.54 -21.79
N GLN A 284 -8.63 11.70 -20.59
CA GLN A 284 -8.24 13.01 -20.08
C GLN A 284 -6.83 13.34 -20.57
N GLY A 285 -6.58 14.63 -20.84
CA GLY A 285 -5.21 15.08 -21.06
C GLY A 285 -4.38 14.97 -19.78
N ASN A 286 -3.06 15.13 -19.92
CA ASN A 286 -2.09 15.04 -18.82
C ASN A 286 -2.30 16.07 -17.67
N ASN A 287 -3.32 16.92 -17.76
CA ASN A 287 -3.68 17.94 -16.78
C ASN A 287 -4.48 17.37 -15.59
N LYS A 288 -5.10 16.18 -15.73
CA LYS A 288 -5.90 15.53 -14.68
C LYS A 288 -5.35 14.13 -14.32
N VAL A 289 -5.46 13.77 -13.05
CA VAL A 289 -5.14 12.44 -12.50
C VAL A 289 -6.39 11.89 -11.82
N LEU A 290 -6.99 10.84 -12.37
CA LEU A 290 -8.22 10.24 -11.85
C LEU A 290 -7.89 9.39 -10.61
N ILE A 291 -8.66 9.53 -9.53
CA ILE A 291 -8.37 8.90 -8.22
C ILE A 291 -9.57 8.22 -7.56
N GLY A 292 -10.78 8.33 -8.11
CA GLY A 292 -11.96 7.59 -7.68
C GLY A 292 -13.08 7.73 -8.70
N ILE A 293 -13.99 6.75 -8.73
CA ILE A 293 -15.15 6.71 -9.61
C ILE A 293 -16.32 6.06 -8.89
N ASP A 294 -17.49 6.69 -8.98
CA ASP A 294 -18.76 6.20 -8.47
C ASP A 294 -19.83 6.44 -9.57
N ALA A 295 -20.94 5.71 -9.55
CA ALA A 295 -22.03 5.88 -10.52
C ALA A 295 -23.40 5.77 -9.85
N ALA A 296 -24.34 6.64 -10.24
CA ALA A 296 -25.72 6.68 -9.75
C ALA A 296 -26.56 7.69 -10.57
N ASP A 297 -27.85 7.45 -10.75
CA ASP A 297 -28.84 8.43 -11.22
C ASP A 297 -29.22 9.36 -10.07
N ILE A 298 -28.51 10.49 -9.94
CA ILE A 298 -28.72 11.51 -8.90
C ILE A 298 -29.61 12.65 -9.42
N ASN A 299 -29.74 12.80 -10.74
CA ASN A 299 -30.62 13.78 -11.36
C ASN A 299 -32.06 13.26 -11.63
N GLU A 300 -32.31 11.97 -11.37
CA GLU A 300 -33.58 11.25 -11.52
C GLU A 300 -34.08 11.19 -12.98
N ASN A 301 -33.18 11.02 -13.95
CA ASN A 301 -33.53 10.90 -15.38
C ASN A 301 -33.55 9.48 -15.95
N GLY A 302 -33.16 8.47 -15.17
CA GLY A 302 -33.12 7.07 -15.56
C GLY A 302 -31.82 6.63 -16.23
N VAL A 303 -30.73 7.39 -16.12
CA VAL A 303 -29.37 7.03 -16.57
C VAL A 303 -28.38 7.33 -15.45
N ASP A 304 -27.60 6.34 -14.99
CA ASP A 304 -26.59 6.57 -13.94
C ASP A 304 -25.52 7.57 -14.44
N GLU A 305 -25.33 8.69 -13.74
CA GLU A 305 -24.19 9.58 -14.02
C GLU A 305 -22.91 9.03 -13.42
N ILE A 306 -21.78 9.28 -14.09
CA ILE A 306 -20.46 8.79 -13.71
C ILE A 306 -19.69 9.92 -13.02
N PHE A 307 -19.54 9.81 -11.70
CA PHE A 307 -18.84 10.76 -10.85
C PHE A 307 -17.35 10.44 -10.76
N VAL A 308 -16.52 11.16 -11.52
CA VAL A 308 -15.08 10.93 -11.53
C VAL A 308 -14.36 11.93 -10.63
N THR A 309 -13.88 11.45 -9.49
CA THR A 309 -12.98 12.22 -8.64
C THR A 309 -11.59 12.27 -9.25
N SER A 310 -11.06 13.48 -9.48
CA SER A 310 -9.71 13.65 -10.03
C SER A 310 -8.97 14.84 -9.41
N LEU A 311 -7.65 14.82 -9.55
CA LEU A 311 -6.75 15.90 -9.14
C LEU A 311 -6.11 16.56 -10.38
N THR A 312 -5.54 17.74 -10.20
CA THR A 312 -4.56 18.33 -11.12
C THR A 312 -3.37 17.40 -11.38
N ALA A 313 -2.62 17.64 -12.46
CA ALA A 313 -1.38 16.93 -12.80
C ALA A 313 -0.38 16.84 -11.62
N ASN A 314 -0.29 17.92 -10.82
CA ASN A 314 0.58 18.01 -9.65
C ASN A 314 0.05 17.22 -8.43
N ARG A 315 -1.21 16.74 -8.46
CA ARG A 315 -1.93 16.04 -7.39
C ARG A 315 -2.18 16.90 -6.14
N ASP A 316 -2.24 18.22 -6.28
CA ASP A 316 -2.33 19.19 -5.17
C ASP A 316 -3.72 19.85 -5.01
N VAL A 317 -4.55 19.85 -6.07
CA VAL A 317 -5.89 20.45 -6.12
C VAL A 317 -6.89 19.48 -6.74
N VAL A 318 -8.12 19.45 -6.23
CA VAL A 318 -9.23 18.66 -6.79
C VAL A 318 -9.82 19.34 -8.02
N ASN A 319 -10.06 18.55 -9.06
CA ASN A 319 -10.45 19.03 -10.38
C ASN A 319 -11.32 17.99 -11.13
N SER A 320 -12.22 17.36 -10.36
CA SER A 320 -13.19 16.32 -10.72
C SER A 320 -14.16 16.72 -11.84
N PHE A 321 -14.88 15.74 -12.38
CA PHE A 321 -15.87 15.93 -13.45
C PHE A 321 -16.98 14.88 -13.35
N VAL A 322 -18.14 15.16 -13.98
CA VAL A 322 -19.28 14.23 -14.05
C VAL A 322 -19.62 13.98 -15.51
N VAL A 323 -19.88 12.71 -15.85
CA VAL A 323 -20.16 12.26 -17.23
C VAL A 323 -21.53 11.60 -17.29
N GLU A 324 -22.28 11.86 -18.35
CA GLU A 324 -23.61 11.30 -18.61
C GLU A 324 -23.72 10.88 -20.09
N SER A 325 -24.54 9.87 -20.42
CA SER A 325 -24.79 9.44 -21.80
C SER A 325 -25.94 10.25 -22.42
N ASP A 326 -25.76 10.75 -23.65
CA ASP A 326 -26.85 11.32 -24.46
C ASP A 326 -27.56 10.27 -25.35
N GLY A 327 -27.38 8.98 -25.03
CA GLY A 327 -27.81 7.84 -25.86
C GLY A 327 -26.99 7.62 -27.13
N LYS A 328 -25.95 8.44 -27.38
CA LYS A 328 -25.00 8.27 -28.52
C LYS A 328 -23.55 8.36 -28.08
N LYS A 329 -23.26 9.16 -27.06
CA LYS A 329 -21.93 9.39 -26.50
C LYS A 329 -22.01 9.83 -25.04
N PHE A 330 -20.94 9.53 -24.34
CA PHE A 330 -20.68 10.00 -22.99
C PHE A 330 -20.12 11.43 -23.03
N ASN A 331 -20.84 12.38 -22.44
CA ASN A 331 -20.49 13.80 -22.38
C ASN A 331 -20.16 14.20 -20.93
N LYS A 332 -19.23 15.15 -20.75
CA LYS A 332 -19.11 15.82 -19.46
C LYS A 332 -20.27 16.79 -19.28
N ILE A 333 -21.10 16.58 -18.26
CA ILE A 333 -22.14 17.54 -17.84
C ILE A 333 -21.57 18.59 -16.89
N ILE A 334 -20.52 18.22 -16.13
CA ILE A 334 -19.70 19.11 -15.31
C ILE A 334 -18.24 18.79 -15.59
N ASP A 335 -17.41 19.83 -15.77
CA ASP A 335 -15.96 19.75 -15.71
C ASP A 335 -15.44 20.75 -14.68
N ASP A 336 -14.22 20.53 -14.16
CA ASP A 336 -13.55 21.38 -13.17
C ASP A 336 -14.27 21.55 -11.81
N SER A 337 -15.01 20.52 -11.40
CA SER A 337 -15.56 20.42 -10.04
C SER A 337 -14.46 20.28 -8.98
N HIS A 338 -14.64 20.96 -7.86
CA HIS A 338 -13.70 20.95 -6.73
C HIS A 338 -14.13 19.98 -5.61
N HIS A 339 -15.06 19.07 -5.90
CA HIS A 339 -15.53 18.03 -4.96
C HIS A 339 -14.75 16.71 -5.11
N TYR A 340 -14.42 16.08 -3.99
CA TYR A 340 -14.41 14.61 -3.95
C TYR A 340 -15.86 14.12 -4.04
N TYR A 341 -16.08 13.03 -4.76
CA TYR A 341 -17.38 12.38 -4.90
C TYR A 341 -17.34 10.96 -4.33
N ARG A 342 -18.44 10.56 -3.68
CA ARG A 342 -18.79 9.18 -3.34
C ARG A 342 -20.29 8.99 -3.48
N VAL A 343 -20.71 7.83 -3.97
CA VAL A 343 -22.10 7.39 -3.82
C VAL A 343 -22.19 6.51 -2.57
N ALA A 344 -23.30 6.61 -1.84
CA ALA A 344 -23.61 5.74 -0.72
C ALA A 344 -25.04 5.19 -0.86
N ASP A 345 -25.22 3.90 -0.59
CA ASP A 345 -26.53 3.23 -0.62
C ASP A 345 -27.20 3.32 0.75
N THR A 346 -28.37 3.95 0.80
CA THR A 346 -29.19 4.05 2.00
C THR A 346 -30.46 3.20 1.86
N PRO A 347 -30.83 2.37 2.86
CA PRO A 347 -32.04 1.55 2.76
C PRO A 347 -33.35 2.35 2.66
N SER A 348 -33.35 3.62 3.08
CA SER A 348 -34.57 4.44 3.15
C SER A 348 -34.73 5.44 2.01
N ARG A 349 -33.62 5.92 1.42
CA ARG A 349 -33.62 6.94 0.34
C ARG A 349 -32.97 6.48 -0.96
N GLY A 350 -32.37 5.28 -1.00
CA GLY A 350 -31.63 4.78 -2.15
C GLY A 350 -30.21 5.35 -2.22
N ARG A 351 -29.68 5.51 -3.44
CA ARG A 351 -28.35 6.07 -3.70
C ARG A 351 -28.35 7.57 -3.41
N ILE A 352 -27.40 8.02 -2.59
CA ILE A 352 -27.14 9.44 -2.34
C ILE A 352 -25.74 9.84 -2.79
N LEU A 353 -25.59 11.06 -3.31
CA LEU A 353 -24.29 11.61 -3.67
C LEU A 353 -23.70 12.41 -2.50
N LEU A 354 -22.49 12.06 -2.10
CA LEU A 354 -21.72 12.77 -1.11
C LEU A 354 -20.62 13.62 -1.76
N GLY A 355 -20.38 14.80 -1.19
CA GLY A 355 -19.44 15.80 -1.66
C GLY A 355 -18.55 16.37 -0.56
N GLN A 356 -17.26 16.54 -0.85
CA GLN A 356 -16.34 17.28 0.03
C GLN A 356 -15.44 18.19 -0.79
N ARG A 357 -15.40 19.50 -0.47
CA ARG A 357 -14.47 20.47 -1.07
C ARG A 357 -13.25 20.64 -0.15
N PRO A 358 -12.08 20.02 -0.45
CA PRO A 358 -10.90 20.14 0.40
C PRO A 358 -10.25 21.52 0.30
N ARG A 359 -9.40 21.82 1.28
CA ARG A 359 -8.50 22.98 1.20
C ARG A 359 -7.17 22.55 0.57
N ILE A 360 -6.57 23.43 -0.22
CA ILE A 360 -5.26 23.20 -0.85
C ILE A 360 -4.24 22.79 0.23
N GLY A 361 -3.52 21.70 -0.02
CA GLY A 361 -2.55 21.12 0.92
C GLY A 361 -3.15 20.48 2.18
N LYS A 362 -4.48 20.36 2.30
CA LYS A 362 -5.18 19.68 3.40
C LYS A 362 -6.31 18.77 2.87
N PRO A 363 -5.98 17.58 2.35
CA PRO A 363 -6.95 16.69 1.71
C PRO A 363 -8.14 16.29 2.60
N SER A 364 -7.96 16.13 3.91
CA SER A 364 -9.08 15.80 4.81
C SER A 364 -9.81 17.01 5.43
N ALA A 365 -9.53 18.23 4.96
CA ALA A 365 -10.24 19.42 5.44
C ALA A 365 -11.53 19.65 4.66
N GLY A 366 -12.46 20.41 5.24
CA GLY A 366 -13.75 20.73 4.62
C GLY A 366 -14.87 19.82 5.12
N ALA A 367 -16.06 20.39 5.28
CA ALA A 367 -17.24 19.61 5.66
C ALA A 367 -17.68 18.71 4.49
N ILE A 368 -18.30 17.60 4.86
CA ILE A 368 -18.90 16.63 3.95
C ILE A 368 -20.40 16.95 3.90
N TYR A 369 -20.97 16.91 2.70
CA TYR A 369 -22.38 17.19 2.46
C TYR A 369 -22.99 16.14 1.55
N GLU A 370 -24.29 15.95 1.65
CA GLU A 370 -25.09 15.43 0.55
C GLU A 370 -25.16 16.50 -0.56
N LEU A 371 -25.07 16.06 -1.81
CA LEU A 371 -25.13 16.89 -3.01
C LEU A 371 -26.37 16.53 -3.82
N HIS A 372 -27.18 17.52 -4.18
CA HIS A 372 -28.35 17.33 -5.06
C HIS A 372 -28.16 18.05 -6.39
N TRP A 373 -28.76 17.52 -7.46
CA TRP A 373 -28.78 18.19 -8.76
C TRP A 373 -29.72 19.41 -8.70
N GLN A 374 -29.17 20.61 -8.88
CA GLN A 374 -29.96 21.84 -8.91
C GLN A 374 -29.31 22.88 -9.83
N ASN A 375 -30.12 23.52 -10.68
CA ASN A 375 -29.66 24.60 -11.57
C ASN A 375 -28.46 24.20 -12.46
N ASN A 376 -28.40 22.94 -12.90
CA ASN A 376 -27.34 22.38 -13.74
C ASN A 376 -25.96 22.26 -13.04
N ASP A 377 -25.93 22.11 -11.71
CA ASP A 377 -24.75 21.77 -10.91
C ASP A 377 -25.14 20.85 -9.71
N TYR A 378 -24.17 20.19 -9.09
CA TYR A 378 -24.35 19.44 -7.85
C TYR A 378 -24.08 20.32 -6.63
N VAL A 379 -25.14 20.74 -5.96
CA VAL A 379 -25.09 21.72 -4.86
C VAL A 379 -25.17 21.04 -3.48
N PRO A 380 -24.38 21.49 -2.49
CA PRO A 380 -24.51 21.00 -1.11
C PRO A 380 -25.86 21.34 -0.50
N ILE A 381 -26.52 20.35 0.08
CA ILE A 381 -27.78 20.51 0.82
C ILE A 381 -27.58 20.23 2.32
N ASP A 382 -27.51 18.96 2.72
CA ASP A 382 -27.42 18.53 4.12
C ASP A 382 -25.99 18.17 4.54
N PRO A 383 -25.50 18.62 5.72
CA PRO A 383 -24.17 18.28 6.20
C PRO A 383 -24.13 16.88 6.83
N VAL A 384 -23.11 16.10 6.50
CA VAL A 384 -22.78 14.86 7.21
C VAL A 384 -21.87 15.21 8.39
N ASN A 385 -22.38 15.08 9.61
CA ASN A 385 -21.61 15.38 10.82
C ASN A 385 -20.47 14.35 10.99
N THR A 386 -19.23 14.84 11.00
CA THR A 386 -18.02 14.01 11.11
C THR A 386 -16.91 14.74 11.87
N PRO A 387 -15.93 14.02 12.44
CA PRO A 387 -14.71 14.64 12.95
C PRO A 387 -13.99 15.49 11.90
N ARG A 388 -13.35 16.58 12.35
CA ARG A 388 -12.82 17.68 11.50
C ARG A 388 -11.76 17.30 10.45
N GLN A 389 -11.26 16.06 10.47
CA GLN A 389 -10.23 15.55 9.57
C GLN A 389 -10.65 14.26 8.87
N THR A 390 -11.96 13.99 8.76
CA THR A 390 -12.49 12.90 7.95
C THR A 390 -12.40 13.24 6.46
N ASN A 391 -11.85 12.33 5.65
CA ASN A 391 -11.79 12.47 4.19
C ASN A 391 -12.85 11.58 3.53
N LEU A 392 -13.62 12.16 2.60
CA LEU A 392 -14.76 11.51 1.97
C LEU A 392 -14.39 10.27 1.16
N MET A 393 -13.18 10.17 0.58
CA MET A 393 -12.81 9.05 -0.28
C MET A 393 -12.90 7.68 0.41
N GLY A 394 -12.87 7.69 1.75
CA GLY A 394 -13.04 6.53 2.63
C GLY A 394 -14.05 6.79 3.75
N LEU A 395 -15.12 7.52 3.45
CA LEU A 395 -16.36 7.57 4.22
C LEU A 395 -17.50 6.98 3.38
N THR A 396 -18.46 6.35 4.04
CA THR A 396 -19.76 5.97 3.48
C THR A 396 -20.85 6.15 4.55
N VAL A 397 -22.13 6.11 4.15
CA VAL A 397 -23.31 6.25 5.00
C VAL A 397 -24.28 5.10 4.70
N GLY A 398 -24.89 4.51 5.71
CA GLY A 398 -25.91 3.46 5.56
C GLY A 398 -26.44 2.97 6.90
N ASP A 399 -27.31 1.95 6.93
CA ASP A 399 -27.83 1.36 8.17
C ASP A 399 -26.84 0.38 8.81
N VAL A 400 -25.72 0.93 9.30
CA VAL A 400 -24.61 0.14 9.86
C VAL A 400 -24.98 -0.54 11.18
N LEU A 401 -25.90 0.06 11.94
CA LEU A 401 -26.34 -0.46 13.24
C LEU A 401 -27.46 -1.50 13.14
N ASN A 402 -27.99 -1.74 11.93
CA ASN A 402 -29.12 -2.64 11.69
C ASN A 402 -30.37 -2.26 12.49
N ASN A 403 -30.68 -0.97 12.50
CA ASN A 403 -31.79 -0.38 13.24
C ASN A 403 -32.63 0.61 12.39
N GLY A 404 -32.38 0.68 11.09
CA GLY A 404 -33.02 1.61 10.16
C GLY A 404 -32.44 3.03 10.19
N GLN A 405 -31.39 3.30 10.97
CA GLN A 405 -30.78 4.62 11.06
C GLN A 405 -29.56 4.75 10.16
N GLU A 406 -29.61 5.70 9.22
CA GLU A 406 -28.47 6.11 8.43
C GLU A 406 -27.38 6.73 9.32
N ILE A 407 -26.19 6.14 9.30
CA ILE A 407 -25.04 6.52 10.12
C ILE A 407 -23.75 6.42 9.30
N ALA A 408 -22.75 7.24 9.60
CA ALA A 408 -21.51 7.28 8.84
C ALA A 408 -20.47 6.27 9.37
N VAL A 409 -19.73 5.64 8.46
CA VAL A 409 -18.50 4.92 8.77
C VAL A 409 -17.38 5.54 7.96
N ALA A 410 -16.25 5.83 8.61
CA ALA A 410 -15.12 6.44 7.93
C ALA A 410 -13.76 6.01 8.49
N TYR A 411 -12.74 6.14 7.65
CA TYR A 411 -11.36 6.02 8.11
C TYR A 411 -10.93 7.19 9.01
N GLN A 412 -10.27 6.82 10.10
CA GLN A 412 -9.41 7.65 10.95
C GLN A 412 -7.98 7.68 10.38
N GLU A 413 -7.06 8.30 11.11
CA GLU A 413 -5.63 8.21 10.80
C GLU A 413 -5.09 6.76 10.90
N ASN A 414 -4.02 6.50 10.14
CA ASN A 414 -3.29 5.22 10.14
C ASN A 414 -4.12 4.00 9.70
N ASP A 415 -5.08 4.16 8.78
CA ASP A 415 -5.84 3.04 8.20
C ASP A 415 -6.67 2.28 9.27
N HIS A 416 -7.23 2.97 10.27
CA HIS A 416 -8.29 2.44 11.18
C HIS A 416 -9.63 3.03 10.78
N PHE A 417 -10.76 2.35 11.00
CA PHE A 417 -12.10 2.91 10.73
C PHE A 417 -12.99 2.96 11.98
N GLN A 418 -13.92 3.91 11.96
CA GLN A 418 -14.84 4.22 13.05
C GLN A 418 -16.28 4.31 12.57
N VAL A 419 -17.22 3.99 13.46
CA VAL A 419 -18.64 4.34 13.30
C VAL A 419 -18.86 5.69 13.98
N ILE A 420 -19.52 6.62 13.29
CA ILE A 420 -19.67 8.02 13.69
C ILE A 420 -21.17 8.29 13.91
N ASP A 421 -21.56 8.69 15.11
CA ASP A 421 -22.95 8.99 15.42
C ASP A 421 -23.49 10.26 14.70
N PRO A 422 -24.81 10.51 14.70
CA PRO A 422 -25.38 11.68 14.02
C PRO A 422 -24.91 13.05 14.54
N THR A 423 -24.26 13.10 15.70
CA THR A 423 -23.66 14.34 16.26
C THR A 423 -22.23 14.57 15.75
N GLY A 424 -21.60 13.55 15.17
CA GLY A 424 -20.24 13.56 14.64
C GLY A 424 -19.19 12.93 15.57
N ASP A 425 -19.61 12.36 16.70
CA ASP A 425 -18.73 11.70 17.66
C ASP A 425 -18.54 10.21 17.32
N ALA A 426 -17.40 9.64 17.72
CA ALA A 426 -17.07 8.24 17.43
C ALA A 426 -17.81 7.29 18.39
N LEU A 427 -18.81 6.58 17.88
CA LEU A 427 -19.53 5.54 18.61
C LEU A 427 -18.65 4.30 18.87
N TRP A 428 -17.80 3.96 17.90
CA TRP A 428 -16.90 2.81 17.96
C TRP A 428 -15.70 3.01 17.02
N SER A 429 -14.56 2.37 17.29
CA SER A 429 -13.40 2.34 16.39
C SER A 429 -12.76 0.96 16.37
N ASN A 430 -12.25 0.55 15.21
CA ASN A 430 -11.57 -0.73 15.06
C ASN A 430 -10.15 -0.70 15.66
N SER A 431 -9.61 -1.86 16.03
CA SER A 431 -8.23 -2.02 16.50
C SER A 431 -7.23 -2.38 15.41
N ASP A 432 -7.74 -2.94 14.30
CA ASP A 432 -6.94 -3.54 13.25
C ASP A 432 -6.93 -2.64 12.01
N ARG A 433 -5.79 -2.60 11.31
CA ARG A 433 -5.62 -1.67 10.19
C ARG A 433 -6.23 -2.20 8.90
N PHE A 434 -7.28 -1.56 8.40
CA PHE A 434 -7.89 -1.82 7.09
C PHE A 434 -7.63 -0.61 6.18
N GLY A 435 -7.34 -0.81 4.91
CA GLY A 435 -6.92 0.26 4.00
C GLY A 435 -5.62 -0.08 3.29
N GLY A 436 -4.70 0.90 3.24
CA GLY A 436 -3.45 0.80 2.50
C GLY A 436 -3.60 1.12 1.01
N SER A 437 -4.06 2.32 0.66
CA SER A 437 -4.04 2.82 -0.72
C SER A 437 -2.64 3.21 -1.18
N MET A 438 -2.41 3.11 -2.51
CA MET A 438 -1.26 3.72 -3.20
C MET A 438 -1.58 5.09 -3.84
N ILE A 439 -2.86 5.51 -3.84
CA ILE A 439 -3.28 6.83 -4.35
C ILE A 439 -2.94 7.92 -3.33
N TYR A 440 -2.37 9.02 -3.81
CA TYR A 440 -1.89 10.11 -2.96
C TYR A 440 -2.11 11.50 -3.58
N ALA A 441 -2.27 12.49 -2.70
CA ALA A 441 -2.12 13.90 -2.96
C ALA A 441 -0.68 14.36 -2.67
N SER A 442 -0.22 15.34 -3.43
CA SER A 442 1.02 16.07 -3.16
C SER A 442 0.74 17.19 -2.17
N ILE A 443 1.40 17.17 -1.02
CA ILE A 443 1.36 18.30 -0.08
C ILE A 443 2.39 19.34 -0.53
N PRO A 444 2.03 20.65 -0.61
CA PRO A 444 2.96 21.72 -0.93
C PRO A 444 4.17 21.76 0.00
N TRP A 445 5.27 22.29 -0.53
CA TRP A 445 6.58 22.33 0.14
C TRP A 445 6.58 23.46 1.17
N GLU A 446 6.96 23.18 2.42
CA GLU A 446 7.07 24.23 3.45
C GLU A 446 8.40 25.00 3.34
N TYR A 447 9.44 24.37 2.78
CA TYR A 447 10.74 24.99 2.52
C TYR A 447 11.47 24.34 1.33
N ARG A 448 12.40 25.10 0.71
CA ARG A 448 13.25 24.60 -0.39
C ARG A 448 14.16 23.48 0.12
N GLY A 449 14.13 22.34 -0.56
CA GLY A 449 14.94 21.15 -0.22
C GLY A 449 14.18 20.05 0.54
N GLN A 450 12.92 20.28 0.92
CA GLN A 450 12.04 19.23 1.44
C GLN A 450 11.70 18.21 0.34
N VAL A 451 11.67 16.92 0.66
CA VAL A 451 11.15 15.87 -0.25
C VAL A 451 9.63 16.05 -0.37
N GLN A 452 9.08 15.83 -1.56
CA GLN A 452 7.64 15.96 -1.83
C GLN A 452 6.82 15.05 -0.90
N ASN A 453 6.14 15.66 0.07
CA ASN A 453 5.37 14.94 1.06
C ASN A 453 4.08 14.38 0.42
N LYS A 454 3.88 13.05 0.52
CA LYS A 454 2.75 12.34 -0.06
C LYS A 454 1.72 12.05 1.02
N TRP A 455 0.52 12.60 0.87
CA TRP A 455 -0.61 12.23 1.72
C TRP A 455 -1.45 11.19 0.98
N TYR A 456 -1.53 9.98 1.52
CA TYR A 456 -2.26 8.87 0.91
C TYR A 456 -3.74 8.93 1.25
N TYR A 457 -4.60 8.78 0.24
CA TYR A 457 -6.03 8.69 0.44
C TYR A 457 -6.40 7.38 1.14
N PRO A 458 -7.46 7.37 1.97
CA PRO A 458 -8.06 6.11 2.41
C PRO A 458 -8.61 5.32 1.21
N LEU A 459 -8.81 4.01 1.37
CA LEU A 459 -9.61 3.21 0.43
C LEU A 459 -11.11 3.49 0.65
N ARG A 460 -11.97 3.09 -0.29
CA ARG A 460 -13.42 3.09 -0.10
C ARG A 460 -13.82 2.21 1.10
N LEU A 461 -14.93 2.56 1.73
CA LEU A 461 -15.75 1.65 2.56
C LEU A 461 -17.10 1.51 1.85
N VAL A 462 -17.70 0.33 1.91
CA VAL A 462 -19.05 0.07 1.38
C VAL A 462 -19.92 -0.43 2.52
N VAL A 463 -21.15 0.06 2.61
CA VAL A 463 -22.21 -0.58 3.41
C VAL A 463 -23.10 -1.31 2.41
N TRP A 464 -23.17 -2.63 2.49
CA TRP A 464 -24.00 -3.45 1.61
C TRP A 464 -25.08 -4.15 2.43
N TYR A 465 -26.33 -4.09 1.97
CA TYR A 465 -27.45 -4.77 2.61
C TYR A 465 -27.56 -6.21 2.12
N ASN A 466 -27.21 -7.16 2.98
CA ASN A 466 -27.39 -8.58 2.73
C ASN A 466 -28.89 -8.92 2.77
N LYS A 467 -29.52 -9.00 1.59
CA LYS A 467 -30.95 -9.27 1.38
C LYS A 467 -31.45 -10.52 2.11
N GLU A 468 -30.58 -11.51 2.29
CA GLU A 468 -30.93 -12.83 2.86
C GLU A 468 -30.81 -12.87 4.38
N ARG A 469 -29.70 -12.33 4.92
CA ARG A 469 -29.51 -12.19 6.37
C ARG A 469 -30.33 -11.03 6.97
N LYS A 470 -30.83 -10.13 6.11
CA LYS A 470 -31.58 -8.90 6.46
C LYS A 470 -30.80 -7.97 7.37
N GLU A 471 -29.52 -7.84 7.08
CA GLU A 471 -28.59 -6.96 7.78
C GLU A 471 -27.63 -6.28 6.78
N SER A 472 -27.24 -5.06 7.09
CA SER A 472 -26.13 -4.37 6.46
C SER A 472 -24.80 -4.87 7.02
N GLU A 473 -23.85 -5.06 6.11
CA GLU A 473 -22.46 -5.39 6.39
C GLU A 473 -21.56 -4.25 5.89
N VAL A 474 -20.62 -3.80 6.74
CA VAL A 474 -19.55 -2.88 6.33
C VAL A 474 -18.46 -3.71 5.68
N ILE A 475 -18.04 -3.36 4.47
CA ILE A 475 -16.97 -4.05 3.75
C ILE A 475 -15.72 -3.16 3.70
N ALA A 476 -14.57 -3.74 4.03
CA ALA A 476 -13.27 -3.09 3.99
C ALA A 476 -12.18 -3.99 3.40
N VAL A 477 -11.18 -3.37 2.76
CA VAL A 477 -9.97 -4.02 2.23
C VAL A 477 -8.85 -3.96 3.26
N GLN A 478 -8.02 -4.98 3.38
CA GLN A 478 -6.74 -4.91 4.11
C GLN A 478 -5.58 -5.29 3.19
N ASN A 479 -4.87 -4.26 2.69
CA ASN A 479 -3.63 -4.44 1.94
C ASN A 479 -2.45 -4.57 2.92
N HIS A 480 -1.76 -5.72 2.88
CA HIS A 480 -0.70 -6.07 3.82
C HIS A 480 0.63 -5.41 3.45
N ASP A 481 0.98 -4.36 4.20
CA ASP A 481 2.21 -3.57 4.06
C ASP A 481 3.43 -4.31 4.64
N LEU A 482 4.43 -4.59 3.80
CA LEU A 482 5.69 -5.20 4.24
C LEU A 482 6.56 -4.29 5.10
N THR A 483 6.32 -2.98 5.11
CA THR A 483 7.11 -2.01 5.87
C THR A 483 6.57 -1.75 7.27
N ALA A 484 5.44 -2.37 7.64
CA ALA A 484 4.68 -2.08 8.85
C ALA A 484 4.39 -0.57 9.03
N SER A 485 4.28 0.15 7.92
CA SER A 485 4.09 1.60 7.79
C SER A 485 5.12 2.47 8.52
N LYS A 486 6.32 1.93 8.78
CA LYS A 486 7.44 2.66 9.41
C LYS A 486 8.15 3.63 8.45
N LEU A 487 7.78 3.64 7.17
CA LEU A 487 8.30 4.53 6.13
C LEU A 487 7.11 5.03 5.29
N GLN A 488 6.50 6.14 5.68
CA GLN A 488 5.32 6.71 5.00
C GLN A 488 5.57 6.98 3.49
N GLU A 489 6.81 7.32 3.11
CA GLU A 489 7.20 7.57 1.71
C GLU A 489 7.21 6.31 0.81
N PHE A 490 7.29 5.10 1.40
CA PHE A 490 7.54 3.84 0.69
C PHE A 490 6.53 2.74 1.05
N ARG A 491 5.26 2.93 0.70
CA ARG A 491 4.25 1.86 0.74
C ARG A 491 4.56 0.76 -0.28
N TYR A 492 4.45 -0.50 0.14
CA TYR A 492 4.54 -1.66 -0.77
C TYR A 492 3.78 -2.87 -0.21
N PHE A 493 2.80 -3.33 -0.99
CA PHE A 493 1.85 -4.35 -0.61
C PHE A 493 2.07 -5.61 -1.45
N LYS A 494 2.15 -6.79 -0.81
CA LYS A 494 2.26 -8.09 -1.50
C LYS A 494 1.03 -8.97 -1.41
N LYS A 495 0.18 -8.72 -0.42
CA LYS A 495 -1.02 -9.50 -0.16
C LYS A 495 -2.19 -8.57 0.14
N THR A 496 -3.39 -9.03 -0.15
CA THR A 496 -4.65 -8.33 0.16
C THR A 496 -5.78 -9.32 0.39
N HIS A 497 -6.84 -8.85 1.04
CA HIS A 497 -8.15 -9.50 1.13
C HIS A 497 -9.20 -8.43 1.45
N LEU A 498 -10.47 -8.81 1.29
CA LEU A 498 -11.61 -8.03 1.78
C LEU A 498 -12.21 -8.76 2.99
N ALA A 499 -12.87 -8.01 3.87
CA ALA A 499 -13.63 -8.52 5.00
C ALA A 499 -14.94 -7.76 5.16
N GLY A 500 -16.00 -8.48 5.51
CA GLY A 500 -17.28 -7.93 5.92
C GLY A 500 -17.36 -7.86 7.44
N PHE A 501 -18.12 -6.89 7.95
CA PHE A 501 -18.33 -6.66 9.37
C PHE A 501 -19.80 -6.37 9.66
N THR A 502 -20.37 -7.02 10.66
CA THR A 502 -21.73 -6.80 11.16
C THR A 502 -21.68 -6.11 12.53
N TRP A 503 -22.60 -5.19 12.79
CA TRP A 503 -22.78 -4.63 14.12
C TRP A 503 -23.38 -5.65 15.10
N ASN A 504 -22.69 -5.93 16.20
CA ASN A 504 -23.10 -6.95 17.19
C ASN A 504 -23.72 -6.37 18.47
N GLY A 505 -24.08 -5.08 18.46
CA GLY A 505 -24.57 -4.34 19.64
C GLY A 505 -23.47 -3.64 20.46
N VAL A 506 -22.20 -4.01 20.28
CA VAL A 506 -21.04 -3.40 20.96
C VAL A 506 -20.04 -2.79 19.96
N GLY A 507 -19.94 -3.36 18.76
CA GLY A 507 -19.02 -2.93 17.72
C GLY A 507 -19.24 -3.64 16.40
N LEU A 508 -18.45 -3.26 15.39
CA LEU A 508 -18.37 -4.01 14.12
C LEU A 508 -17.46 -5.22 14.31
N GLY A 509 -18.06 -6.41 14.36
CA GLY A 509 -17.37 -7.70 14.41
C GLY A 509 -17.21 -8.28 13.00
N PRO A 510 -16.07 -8.92 12.66
CA PRO A 510 -15.89 -9.52 11.34
C PRO A 510 -16.88 -10.67 11.13
N SER A 511 -17.69 -10.60 10.06
CA SER A 511 -18.65 -11.64 9.67
C SER A 511 -18.01 -12.65 8.72
N TRP A 512 -17.24 -12.17 7.73
CA TRP A 512 -16.52 -13.01 6.77
C TRP A 512 -15.23 -12.34 6.28
N LYS A 513 -14.39 -13.13 5.59
CA LYS A 513 -13.13 -12.68 4.99
C LYS A 513 -12.83 -13.48 3.71
N THR A 514 -12.42 -12.80 2.64
CA THR A 514 -11.94 -13.48 1.43
C THR A 514 -10.58 -14.14 1.68
N ARG A 515 -10.21 -15.10 0.81
CA ARG A 515 -8.84 -15.61 0.78
C ARG A 515 -7.83 -14.47 0.53
N GLU A 516 -6.60 -14.67 0.99
CA GLU A 516 -5.51 -13.78 0.61
C GLU A 516 -5.20 -13.90 -0.89
N LEU A 517 -5.05 -12.76 -1.55
CA LEU A 517 -4.63 -12.63 -2.94
C LEU A 517 -3.23 -12.03 -3.01
N THR A 518 -2.47 -12.39 -4.04
CA THR A 518 -1.18 -11.75 -4.36
C THR A 518 -1.40 -10.42 -5.07
N GLY A 519 -0.73 -9.38 -4.60
CA GLY A 519 -0.93 -8.00 -5.05
C GLY A 519 -1.67 -7.17 -4.00
N TYR A 520 -2.37 -6.13 -4.45
CA TYR A 520 -3.19 -5.28 -3.59
C TYR A 520 -4.45 -4.78 -4.31
N ILE A 521 -5.52 -4.52 -3.56
CA ILE A 521 -6.75 -3.96 -4.12
C ILE A 521 -6.65 -2.45 -4.05
N GLN A 522 -6.81 -1.80 -5.20
CA GLN A 522 -6.71 -0.34 -5.34
C GLN A 522 -8.07 0.34 -5.11
N ASP A 523 -9.16 -0.33 -5.47
CA ASP A 523 -10.53 0.09 -5.22
C ASP A 523 -11.48 -1.12 -5.33
N PHE A 524 -12.70 -1.02 -4.82
CA PHE A 524 -13.73 -2.05 -4.93
C PHE A 524 -15.13 -1.43 -4.87
N THR A 525 -16.14 -2.19 -5.27
CA THR A 525 -17.57 -1.85 -5.16
C THR A 525 -18.41 -3.11 -4.96
N VAL A 526 -19.69 -2.95 -4.69
CA VAL A 526 -20.68 -4.04 -4.68
C VAL A 526 -21.81 -3.70 -5.67
N GLY A 527 -22.40 -4.71 -6.30
CA GLY A 527 -23.56 -4.60 -7.18
C GLY A 527 -23.60 -5.73 -8.21
N ASP A 528 -24.72 -5.83 -8.93
CA ASP A 528 -24.96 -6.84 -9.97
C ASP A 528 -23.96 -6.69 -11.13
N PHE A 529 -22.92 -7.52 -11.12
CA PHE A 529 -21.79 -7.41 -12.05
C PHE A 529 -22.03 -8.17 -13.36
N ASP A 530 -22.87 -9.20 -13.34
CA ASP A 530 -23.16 -10.03 -14.50
C ASP A 530 -24.63 -10.12 -14.94
N ASN A 531 -25.46 -9.24 -14.38
CA ASN A 531 -26.86 -9.02 -14.72
C ASN A 531 -27.74 -10.24 -14.40
N ASP A 532 -27.48 -10.92 -13.27
CA ASP A 532 -28.28 -12.05 -12.77
C ASP A 532 -29.28 -11.67 -11.66
N GLY A 533 -29.20 -10.44 -11.15
CA GLY A 533 -30.04 -9.89 -10.06
C GLY A 533 -29.49 -10.09 -8.64
N GLN A 534 -28.35 -10.75 -8.47
CA GLN A 534 -27.58 -10.79 -7.21
C GLN A 534 -26.53 -9.66 -7.18
N ASP A 535 -25.84 -9.51 -6.05
CA ASP A 535 -24.77 -8.51 -5.91
C ASP A 535 -23.39 -9.19 -5.79
N GLU A 536 -22.43 -8.81 -6.62
CA GLU A 536 -21.04 -9.24 -6.50
C GLU A 536 -20.18 -8.20 -5.79
N LEU A 537 -19.22 -8.68 -5.01
CA LEU A 537 -18.10 -7.88 -4.55
C LEU A 537 -17.02 -7.81 -5.64
N VAL A 538 -16.93 -6.65 -6.30
CA VAL A 538 -16.04 -6.41 -7.44
C VAL A 538 -14.82 -5.59 -7.02
N GLY A 539 -13.61 -6.09 -7.31
CA GLY A 539 -12.35 -5.48 -6.90
C GLY A 539 -11.36 -5.19 -8.04
N ALA A 540 -10.72 -4.03 -8.00
CA ALA A 540 -9.59 -3.68 -8.85
C ALA A 540 -8.27 -4.17 -8.23
N LEU A 541 -7.80 -5.36 -8.62
CA LEU A 541 -6.59 -5.99 -8.10
C LEU A 541 -5.36 -5.61 -8.95
N VAL A 542 -4.42 -4.89 -8.34
CA VAL A 542 -3.10 -4.59 -8.92
C VAL A 542 -2.11 -5.68 -8.53
N MET A 543 -1.64 -6.43 -9.53
CA MET A 543 -0.63 -7.50 -9.35
C MET A 543 0.80 -6.98 -9.50
N LYS A 544 1.01 -5.90 -10.28
CA LYS A 544 2.31 -5.26 -10.49
C LYS A 544 2.12 -3.78 -10.83
N GLU A 545 2.85 -2.89 -10.16
CA GLU A 545 2.67 -1.44 -10.37
C GLU A 545 3.48 -0.84 -11.53
N GLY A 546 4.47 -1.55 -12.06
CA GLY A 546 5.32 -1.01 -13.14
C GLY A 546 6.25 0.14 -12.70
N ARG A 547 6.64 0.20 -11.41
CA ARG A 547 7.39 1.34 -10.80
C ARG A 547 8.71 1.72 -11.49
N VAL A 548 9.28 0.89 -12.36
CA VAL A 548 10.47 1.22 -13.16
C VAL A 548 10.06 1.52 -14.59
N ALA A 549 10.04 2.81 -14.92
CA ALA A 549 9.75 3.30 -16.28
C ALA A 549 10.66 2.62 -17.31
N LEU A 550 10.11 2.30 -18.48
CA LEU A 550 10.78 1.64 -19.61
C LEU A 550 11.26 0.19 -19.37
N ILE A 551 11.13 -0.36 -18.16
CA ILE A 551 11.56 -1.74 -17.83
C ILE A 551 10.39 -2.63 -17.38
N THR A 552 9.38 -2.07 -16.70
CA THR A 552 8.25 -2.86 -16.18
C THR A 552 6.91 -2.27 -16.52
N GLU A 553 6.08 -3.01 -17.27
CA GLU A 553 4.66 -2.71 -17.43
C GLU A 553 3.90 -2.92 -16.10
N ALA A 554 2.87 -2.11 -15.86
CA ALA A 554 1.88 -2.34 -14.82
C ALA A 554 0.97 -3.52 -15.21
N LYS A 555 0.40 -4.20 -14.22
CA LYS A 555 -0.50 -5.33 -14.43
C LYS A 555 -1.63 -5.33 -13.41
N SER A 556 -2.85 -5.12 -13.90
CA SER A 556 -4.09 -5.10 -13.10
C SER A 556 -5.10 -6.12 -13.62
N THR A 557 -6.13 -6.41 -12.83
CA THR A 557 -7.23 -7.31 -13.19
C THR A 557 -8.46 -6.93 -12.38
N ILE A 558 -9.65 -7.08 -12.96
CA ILE A 558 -10.89 -7.08 -12.19
C ILE A 558 -11.12 -8.50 -11.66
N ILE A 559 -11.62 -8.59 -10.44
CA ILE A 559 -12.11 -9.82 -9.80
C ILE A 559 -13.53 -9.58 -9.31
N ALA A 560 -14.39 -10.59 -9.37
CA ALA A 560 -15.74 -10.56 -8.82
C ALA A 560 -15.96 -11.78 -7.92
N TYR A 561 -16.47 -11.54 -6.71
CA TYR A 561 -16.94 -12.57 -5.79
C TYR A 561 -18.45 -12.47 -5.66
N GLU A 562 -19.14 -13.54 -6.03
CA GLU A 562 -20.51 -13.81 -5.62
C GLU A 562 -20.64 -13.66 -4.10
N LEU A 563 -21.53 -12.77 -3.62
CA LEU A 563 -21.87 -12.63 -2.20
C LEU A 563 -22.96 -13.62 -1.81
N THR A 564 -22.68 -14.93 -1.96
CA THR A 564 -23.63 -16.00 -1.66
C THR A 564 -24.14 -15.94 -0.23
N SER A 565 -25.44 -16.17 -0.04
CA SER A 565 -25.95 -16.83 1.16
C SER A 565 -25.17 -18.11 1.48
N PRO A 566 -24.93 -18.40 2.76
CA PRO A 566 -24.67 -19.76 3.19
C PRO A 566 -25.91 -20.62 2.90
N SER A 567 -25.77 -21.62 2.05
CA SER A 567 -26.68 -22.78 2.10
C SER A 567 -26.56 -23.44 3.47
N GLU A 568 -27.69 -23.72 4.14
CA GLU A 568 -27.78 -24.41 5.44
C GLU A 568 -27.00 -25.75 5.49
#